data_AF-A0A9X1KSL1-F1
#
_entry.id   AF-A0A9X1KSL1-F1
#
_cell.length_a   1.000
_cell.length_b   1.000
_cell.length_c   1.000
_cell.angle_alpha   90.00
_cell.angle_beta   90.00
_cell.angle_gamma   90.00
#
_symmetry.space_group_name_H-M   'P 1'
#
loop_
_entity.id
_entity.type
_entity.pdbx_description
1 polymer ?
#
loop_
_entity_poly.entity_id
_entity_poly.type
_entity_poly.pdbx_seq_one_letter_code
_entity_poly.pdbx_strand_id
1 'polypeptide(L)'
;MKTFKTIFFILLISISTIACSSDDGTDGVDGAVGPAGPAGSANVIYSAWINAPAGTPETIDGTSGLSTSFAVPQLTADIMAKGTVLVYMSFGSGTNVYTLPYTSTAGGSVNTITPIASLNTIKIFRFKHANDGTTVALPASLNYRYILIPGGATAATSKTTKVDYSKMSYEEVCDRLNIQP
;
A
#
# COMPACT_ATOMS: atom_id res chain seq x y z
N MET A 1 -37.29 9.45 -80.38
CA MET A 1 -37.30 10.00 -79.00
C MET A 1 -36.00 9.65 -78.29
N LYS A 2 -34.87 10.28 -78.69
CA LYS A 2 -33.54 10.01 -78.12
C LYS A 2 -32.90 11.23 -77.43
N THR A 3 -33.58 12.37 -77.43
CA THR A 3 -33.16 13.63 -76.81
C THR A 3 -33.80 13.88 -75.43
N PHE A 4 -34.74 13.02 -74.99
CA PHE A 4 -35.44 13.17 -73.70
C PHE A 4 -34.68 12.54 -72.51
N LYS A 5 -33.76 11.58 -72.77
CA LYS A 5 -32.92 10.96 -71.73
C LYS A 5 -31.76 11.85 -71.27
N THR A 6 -31.30 12.77 -72.12
CA THR A 6 -30.15 13.64 -71.80
C THR A 6 -30.53 14.82 -70.91
N ILE A 7 -31.80 15.27 -70.94
CA ILE A 7 -32.28 16.38 -70.11
C ILE A 7 -32.53 15.94 -68.66
N PHE A 8 -32.95 14.68 -68.44
CA PHE A 8 -33.14 14.14 -67.08
C PHE A 8 -31.80 13.87 -66.36
N PHE A 9 -30.71 13.75 -67.10
CA PHE A 9 -29.37 13.52 -66.52
C PHE A 9 -28.65 14.82 -66.11
N ILE A 10 -29.08 15.97 -66.64
CA ILE A 10 -28.50 17.29 -66.31
C ILE A 10 -29.24 17.95 -65.14
N LEU A 11 -30.50 17.59 -64.88
CA LEU A 11 -31.28 18.11 -63.74
C LEU A 11 -30.93 17.42 -62.40
N LEU A 12 -30.30 16.24 -62.42
CA LEU A 12 -29.93 15.49 -61.21
C LEU A 12 -28.52 15.82 -60.66
N ILE A 13 -27.76 16.68 -61.34
CA ILE A 13 -26.38 17.06 -60.95
C ILE A 13 -26.33 18.41 -60.21
N SER A 14 -27.45 19.14 -60.12
CA SER A 14 -27.49 20.48 -59.52
C SER A 14 -28.06 20.55 -58.09
N ILE A 15 -28.29 19.42 -57.42
CA ILE A 15 -28.81 19.37 -56.02
C ILE A 15 -27.71 18.97 -55.01
N SER A 16 -26.48 18.73 -55.44
CA SER A 16 -25.42 18.22 -54.55
C SER A 16 -24.55 19.29 -53.88
N THR A 17 -24.96 20.56 -53.80
CA THR A 17 -24.15 21.63 -53.19
C THR A 17 -24.71 22.21 -51.88
N ILE A 18 -25.71 21.59 -51.26
CA ILE A 18 -26.25 22.05 -49.96
C ILE A 18 -26.41 20.86 -49.01
N ALA A 19 -25.31 20.28 -48.54
CA ALA A 19 -25.30 19.40 -47.37
C ALA A 19 -23.85 19.10 -46.91
N CYS A 20 -23.13 20.13 -46.51
CA CYS A 20 -22.09 20.02 -45.49
C CYS A 20 -21.82 21.45 -45.01
N SER A 21 -22.69 21.94 -44.14
CA SER A 21 -22.22 22.86 -43.12
C SER A 21 -21.17 22.06 -42.35
N SER A 22 -19.89 22.40 -42.50
CA SER A 22 -18.93 22.30 -41.39
C SER A 22 -19.41 23.34 -40.36
N ASP A 23 -20.54 23.03 -39.74
CA ASP A 23 -20.81 23.57 -38.42
C ASP A 23 -19.90 22.72 -37.56
N ASP A 24 -18.72 23.28 -37.31
CA ASP A 24 -17.68 22.68 -36.49
C ASP A 24 -18.32 22.46 -35.12
N GLY A 25 -18.92 21.28 -34.94
CA GLY A 25 -19.42 20.84 -33.66
C GLY A 25 -18.23 20.86 -32.74
N THR A 26 -18.09 21.95 -31.98
CA THR A 26 -17.06 22.12 -30.98
C THR A 26 -17.05 20.83 -30.19
N ASP A 27 -15.94 20.09 -30.27
CA ASP A 27 -15.75 18.84 -29.53
C ASP A 27 -16.28 19.08 -28.12
N GLY A 28 -17.31 18.32 -27.74
CA GLY A 28 -17.95 18.50 -26.44
C GLY A 28 -16.85 18.45 -25.39
N VAL A 29 -16.66 19.54 -24.64
CA VAL A 29 -15.68 19.62 -23.56
C VAL A 29 -15.78 18.34 -22.72
N ASP A 30 -14.67 17.62 -22.59
CA ASP A 30 -14.61 16.42 -21.75
C ASP A 30 -15.27 16.75 -20.41
N GLY A 31 -16.31 15.99 -20.06
CA GLY A 31 -17.04 16.21 -18.83
C GLY A 31 -16.06 16.26 -17.66
N ALA A 32 -16.18 17.26 -16.79
CA ALA A 32 -15.32 17.40 -15.64
C ALA A 32 -15.19 16.06 -14.91
N VAL A 33 -13.96 15.66 -14.60
CA VAL A 33 -13.69 14.46 -13.81
C VAL A 33 -14.56 14.55 -12.56
N GLY A 34 -15.45 13.56 -12.38
CA GLY A 34 -16.34 13.51 -11.23
C GLY A 34 -15.53 13.62 -9.94
N PRO A 35 -16.10 14.19 -8.87
CA PRO A 35 -15.40 14.30 -7.60
C PRO A 35 -14.88 12.93 -7.19
N ALA A 36 -13.64 12.88 -6.68
CA ALA A 36 -13.12 11.67 -6.09
C ALA A 36 -14.14 11.15 -5.07
N GLY A 37 -14.53 9.87 -5.20
CA GLY A 37 -15.44 9.25 -4.24
C GLY A 37 -14.89 9.42 -2.82
N PRO A 38 -15.77 9.48 -1.81
CA PRO A 38 -15.32 9.58 -0.42
C PRO A 38 -14.30 8.47 -0.14
N ALA A 39 -13.17 8.82 0.47
CA ALA A 39 -12.21 7.82 0.91
C ALA A 39 -12.95 6.82 1.80
N GLY A 40 -12.98 5.55 1.41
CA GLY A 40 -13.50 4.51 2.28
C GLY A 40 -12.72 4.55 3.58
N SER A 41 -13.39 4.86 4.69
CA SER A 41 -12.75 4.85 6.00
C SER A 41 -12.45 3.38 6.33
N ALA A 42 -11.27 2.90 5.97
CA ALA A 42 -10.75 1.70 6.61
C ALA A 42 -10.78 1.98 8.12
N ASN A 43 -11.39 1.10 8.90
CA ASN A 43 -11.34 1.17 10.36
C ASN A 43 -9.92 0.83 10.80
N VAL A 44 -8.98 1.76 10.61
CA VAL A 44 -7.57 1.57 10.91
C VAL A 44 -7.41 1.39 12.41
N ILE A 45 -6.72 0.33 12.80
CA ILE A 45 -6.46 -0.01 14.20
C ILE A 45 -4.97 0.16 14.44
N TYR A 46 -4.57 0.99 15.41
CA TYR A 46 -3.16 1.18 15.74
C TYR A 46 -2.91 1.04 17.23
N SER A 47 -1.69 0.64 17.58
CA SER A 47 -1.27 0.52 18.98
C SER A 47 -0.67 1.82 19.51
N ALA A 48 -0.59 1.93 20.84
CA ALA A 48 0.45 2.72 21.48
C ALA A 48 1.84 2.10 21.23
N TRP A 49 2.91 2.78 21.65
CA TRP A 49 4.25 2.18 21.67
C TRP A 49 4.34 1.05 22.70
N ILE A 50 4.86 -0.10 22.28
CA ILE A 50 4.93 -1.35 23.05
C ILE A 50 6.39 -1.69 23.31
N ASN A 51 6.75 -2.02 24.55
CA ASN A 51 8.03 -2.67 24.86
C ASN A 51 7.84 -4.19 24.81
N ALA A 52 8.71 -4.88 24.08
CA ALA A 52 8.78 -6.34 24.10
C ALA A 52 9.93 -6.80 25.02
N PRO A 53 9.87 -8.00 25.59
CA PRO A 53 11.01 -8.60 26.28
C PRO A 53 12.23 -8.71 25.38
N ALA A 54 13.42 -8.83 25.99
CA ALA A 54 14.63 -9.12 25.25
C ALA A 54 14.47 -10.45 24.47
N GLY A 55 15.01 -10.49 23.26
CA GLY A 55 14.83 -11.62 22.37
C GLY A 55 15.58 -12.86 22.85
N THR A 56 14.96 -14.01 22.66
CA THR A 56 15.53 -15.34 22.94
C THR A 56 15.99 -16.00 21.65
N PRO A 57 17.02 -16.86 21.68
CA PRO A 57 17.47 -17.60 20.50
C PRO A 57 16.34 -18.38 19.84
N GLU A 58 16.23 -18.24 18.51
CA GLU A 58 15.29 -19.00 17.69
C GLU A 58 15.90 -19.24 16.30
N THR A 59 15.51 -20.36 15.68
CA THR A 59 15.82 -20.64 14.28
C THR A 59 14.53 -20.67 13.47
N ILE A 60 14.46 -19.84 12.44
CA ILE A 60 13.33 -19.76 11.50
C ILE A 60 13.85 -20.03 10.11
N ASP A 61 13.30 -21.04 9.43
CA ASP A 61 13.71 -21.44 8.07
C ASP A 61 15.24 -21.60 7.92
N GLY A 62 15.86 -22.30 8.88
CA GLY A 62 17.32 -22.50 8.93
C GLY A 62 18.15 -21.26 9.28
N THR A 63 17.52 -20.10 9.48
CA THR A 63 18.19 -18.85 9.87
C THR A 63 18.16 -18.69 11.39
N SER A 64 19.32 -18.65 12.01
CA SER A 64 19.45 -18.39 13.45
C SER A 64 19.40 -16.90 13.77
N GLY A 65 18.72 -16.55 14.86
CA GLY A 65 18.61 -15.19 15.33
C GLY A 65 18.04 -15.12 16.74
N LEU A 66 17.58 -13.94 17.13
CA LEU A 66 16.83 -13.72 18.36
C LEU A 66 15.41 -13.30 18.02
N SER A 67 14.43 -13.81 18.75
CA SER A 67 13.04 -13.41 18.60
C SER A 67 12.39 -13.00 19.91
N THR A 68 11.44 -12.09 19.81
CA THR A 68 10.52 -11.71 20.88
C THR A 68 9.13 -11.57 20.27
N SER A 69 8.08 -11.57 21.09
CA SER A 69 6.71 -11.42 20.59
C SER A 69 5.89 -10.56 21.54
N PHE A 70 4.85 -9.94 21.00
CA PHE A 70 3.85 -9.21 21.78
C PHE A 70 2.45 -9.50 21.26
N ALA A 71 1.48 -9.46 22.18
CA ALA A 71 0.08 -9.72 21.86
C ALA A 71 -0.50 -8.60 21.00
N VAL A 72 -1.26 -8.98 19.99
CA VAL A 72 -2.01 -8.09 19.10
C VAL A 72 -3.42 -8.64 18.97
N PRO A 73 -4.27 -8.57 20.03
CA PRO A 73 -5.57 -9.24 20.03
C PRO A 73 -6.49 -8.84 18.85
N GLN A 74 -6.32 -7.62 18.35
CA GLN A 74 -7.08 -7.08 17.22
C GLN A 74 -6.61 -7.61 15.84
N LEU A 75 -5.49 -8.33 15.76
CA LEU A 75 -5.04 -8.99 14.53
C LEU A 75 -5.86 -10.27 14.30
N THR A 76 -7.02 -10.09 13.68
CA THR A 76 -7.97 -11.17 13.37
C THR A 76 -7.59 -11.92 12.09
N ALA A 77 -8.19 -13.09 11.89
CA ALA A 77 -8.01 -13.88 10.67
C ALA A 77 -8.42 -13.11 9.40
N ASP A 78 -9.42 -12.23 9.50
CA ASP A 78 -9.88 -11.41 8.38
C ASP A 78 -8.83 -10.37 7.97
N ILE A 79 -8.20 -9.71 8.95
CA ILE A 79 -7.08 -8.78 8.71
C ILE A 79 -5.87 -9.55 8.15
N MET A 80 -5.57 -10.73 8.67
CA MET A 80 -4.49 -11.58 8.14
C MET A 80 -4.72 -11.97 6.68
N ALA A 81 -5.97 -12.21 6.28
CA ALA A 81 -6.32 -12.67 4.94
C ALA A 81 -6.47 -11.53 3.92
N LYS A 82 -6.99 -10.37 4.33
CA LYS A 82 -7.43 -9.30 3.43
C LYS A 82 -6.78 -7.95 3.72
N GLY A 83 -6.26 -7.79 4.93
CA GLY A 83 -5.74 -6.53 5.43
C GLY A 83 -4.27 -6.31 5.12
N THR A 84 -3.73 -5.27 5.74
CA THR A 84 -2.31 -4.95 5.74
C THR A 84 -1.87 -4.72 7.18
N VAL A 85 -0.73 -5.30 7.54
CA VAL A 85 -0.08 -5.12 8.84
C VAL A 85 1.20 -4.33 8.62
N LEU A 86 1.27 -3.13 9.17
CA LEU A 86 2.48 -2.31 9.21
C LEU A 86 3.05 -2.37 10.61
N VAL A 87 4.38 -2.53 10.70
CA VAL A 87 5.09 -2.58 12.00
C VAL A 87 6.26 -1.62 11.95
N TYR A 88 6.41 -0.85 13.02
CA TYR A 88 7.43 0.15 13.21
C TYR A 88 8.22 -0.13 14.48
N MET A 89 9.45 0.36 14.51
CA MET A 89 10.36 0.26 15.64
C MET A 89 10.94 1.65 15.96
N SER A 90 11.21 1.91 17.23
CA SER A 90 11.99 3.07 17.69
C SER A 90 13.10 2.64 18.64
N PHE A 91 14.28 3.28 18.53
CA PHE A 91 15.41 3.13 19.47
C PHE A 91 15.22 3.95 20.77
N GLY A 92 13.99 4.03 21.27
CA GLY A 92 13.60 4.84 22.44
C GLY A 92 12.66 6.00 22.12
N SER A 93 11.57 6.10 22.90
CA SER A 93 10.59 7.21 22.99
C SER A 93 9.77 7.60 21.75
N GLY A 94 9.94 6.94 20.59
CA GLY A 94 9.15 7.24 19.39
C GLY A 94 9.66 8.43 18.55
N THR A 95 10.85 8.95 18.87
CA THR A 95 11.45 10.09 18.14
C THR A 95 12.16 9.68 16.85
N ASN A 96 12.72 8.46 16.80
CA ASN A 96 13.38 7.92 15.62
C ASN A 96 12.63 6.65 15.19
N VAL A 97 11.66 6.81 14.30
CA VAL A 97 10.76 5.73 13.86
C VAL A 97 11.30 5.09 12.58
N TYR A 98 11.37 3.76 12.59
CA TYR A 98 11.83 2.95 11.47
C TYR A 98 10.76 1.95 11.09
N THR A 99 10.40 1.92 9.81
CA THR A 99 9.55 0.86 9.26
C THR A 99 10.30 -0.47 9.31
N LEU A 100 9.61 -1.54 9.71
CA LEU A 100 10.15 -2.88 9.62
C LEU A 100 9.70 -3.58 8.32
N PRO A 101 10.58 -4.35 7.66
CA PRO A 101 11.93 -4.74 8.10
C PRO A 101 12.96 -3.59 8.04
N TYR A 102 13.86 -3.56 9.02
CA TYR A 102 14.95 -2.57 9.13
C TYR A 102 16.31 -3.27 9.13
N THR A 103 17.19 -2.86 8.22
CA THR A 103 18.55 -3.42 8.07
C THR A 103 19.60 -2.40 8.50
N SER A 104 20.58 -2.84 9.29
CA SER A 104 21.69 -2.00 9.78
C SER A 104 22.98 -2.80 10.00
N THR A 105 24.04 -2.12 10.44
CA THR A 105 25.34 -2.72 10.80
C THR A 105 25.57 -2.82 12.31
N ALA A 106 24.52 -2.64 13.12
CA ALA A 106 24.62 -2.70 14.58
C ALA A 106 25.19 -4.06 15.06
N GLY A 107 26.04 -4.04 16.09
CA GLY A 107 26.78 -5.24 16.51
C GLY A 107 27.94 -5.63 15.57
N GLY A 108 28.36 -4.73 14.67
CA GLY A 108 29.50 -4.95 13.78
C GLY A 108 29.23 -5.90 12.61
N SER A 109 27.96 -6.14 12.27
CA SER A 109 27.57 -7.04 11.18
C SER A 109 26.26 -6.58 10.55
N VAL A 110 26.09 -6.82 9.25
CA VAL A 110 24.81 -6.56 8.58
C VAL A 110 23.75 -7.49 9.19
N ASN A 111 22.63 -6.93 9.62
CA ASN A 111 21.55 -7.66 10.27
C ASN A 111 20.20 -6.97 9.98
N THR A 112 19.13 -7.75 10.05
CA THR A 112 17.77 -7.26 9.81
C THR A 112 16.87 -7.58 11.00
N ILE A 113 16.06 -6.61 11.40
CA ILE A 113 14.93 -6.78 12.32
C ILE A 113 13.67 -6.82 11.46
N THR A 114 12.89 -7.91 11.53
CA THR A 114 11.70 -8.13 10.71
C THR A 114 10.50 -8.54 11.57
N PRO A 115 9.27 -8.11 11.23
CA PRO A 115 8.07 -8.59 11.89
C PRO A 115 7.56 -9.86 11.19
N ILE A 116 6.94 -10.74 11.96
CA ILE A 116 6.24 -11.92 11.48
C ILE A 116 4.86 -11.90 12.13
N ALA A 117 3.85 -11.54 11.32
CA ALA A 117 2.46 -11.46 11.77
C ALA A 117 1.86 -12.86 11.90
N SER A 118 1.09 -13.10 12.96
CA SER A 118 0.35 -14.33 13.19
C SER A 118 -0.97 -13.98 13.89
N LEU A 119 -1.92 -14.91 13.92
CA LEU A 119 -3.21 -14.64 14.56
C LEU A 119 -3.00 -14.17 16.01
N ASN A 120 -3.56 -13.01 16.33
CA ASN A 120 -3.47 -12.35 17.64
C ASN A 120 -2.06 -12.00 18.16
N THR A 121 -0.99 -12.10 17.36
CA THR A 121 0.39 -11.87 17.83
C THR A 121 1.29 -11.36 16.71
N ILE A 122 2.28 -10.56 17.06
CA ILE A 122 3.38 -10.22 16.16
C ILE A 122 4.68 -10.65 16.82
N LYS A 123 5.45 -11.46 16.10
CA LYS A 123 6.82 -11.80 16.45
C LYS A 123 7.76 -10.80 15.79
N ILE A 124 8.79 -10.39 16.51
CA ILE A 124 9.93 -9.65 15.98
C ILE A 124 11.12 -10.61 15.95
N PHE A 125 11.76 -10.73 14.79
CA PHE A 125 12.92 -11.58 14.60
C PHE A 125 14.10 -10.73 14.12
N ARG A 126 15.24 -10.86 14.80
CA ARG A 126 16.50 -10.25 14.38
C ARG A 126 17.47 -11.34 13.98
N PHE A 127 17.95 -11.29 12.74
CA PHE A 127 18.94 -12.21 12.21
C PHE A 127 20.11 -11.46 11.60
N LYS A 128 21.28 -12.10 11.65
CA LYS A 128 22.53 -11.60 11.10
C LYS A 128 22.71 -12.17 9.69
N HIS A 129 23.16 -11.35 8.74
CA HIS A 129 23.50 -11.77 7.37
C HIS A 129 24.91 -12.37 7.31
N ALA A 130 25.21 -13.28 8.23
CA ALA A 130 26.46 -14.04 8.27
C ALA A 130 26.24 -15.36 8.99
N ASN A 131 26.90 -16.40 8.51
CA ASN A 131 26.80 -17.74 9.06
C ASN A 131 28.04 -18.07 9.94
N ASP A 132 28.17 -17.36 11.06
CA ASP A 132 29.30 -17.50 11.99
C ASP A 132 28.90 -18.03 13.37
N GLY A 133 27.64 -18.48 13.52
CA GLY A 133 27.11 -19.00 14.78
C GLY A 133 26.85 -17.94 15.86
N THR A 134 27.00 -16.65 15.53
CA THR A 134 26.74 -15.54 16.46
C THR A 134 25.40 -14.86 16.17
N THR A 135 24.86 -14.14 17.14
CA THR A 135 23.64 -13.34 16.99
C THR A 135 23.90 -11.87 17.30
N VAL A 136 23.02 -11.00 16.83
CA VAL A 136 22.99 -9.59 17.24
C VAL A 136 21.85 -9.41 18.24
N ALA A 137 22.12 -8.74 19.36
CA ALA A 137 21.18 -8.58 20.47
C ALA A 137 19.84 -7.98 20.01
N LEU A 138 18.73 -8.45 20.59
CA LEU A 138 17.40 -7.86 20.42
C LEU A 138 16.94 -7.33 21.78
N PRO A 139 17.31 -6.09 22.16
CA PRO A 139 17.13 -5.62 23.54
C PRO A 139 15.68 -5.18 23.83
N ALA A 140 15.30 -5.24 25.11
CA ALA A 140 13.99 -4.78 25.59
C ALA A 140 13.79 -3.25 25.54
N SER A 141 14.87 -2.50 25.26
CA SER A 141 14.85 -1.04 25.11
C SER A 141 14.20 -0.59 23.78
N LEU A 142 13.95 -1.51 22.86
CA LEU A 142 13.24 -1.21 21.61
C LEU A 142 11.74 -1.08 21.88
N ASN A 143 11.14 -0.06 21.27
CA ASN A 143 9.70 0.12 21.25
C ASN A 143 9.16 -0.26 19.87
N TYR A 144 7.98 -0.88 19.83
CA TYR A 144 7.30 -1.28 18.61
C TYR A 144 5.93 -0.64 18.53
N ARG A 145 5.47 -0.38 17.31
CA ARG A 145 4.10 0.07 17.05
C ARG A 145 3.56 -0.66 15.84
N TYR A 146 2.29 -1.06 15.89
CA TYR A 146 1.63 -1.67 14.74
C TYR A 146 0.46 -0.81 14.25
N ILE A 147 0.19 -0.93 12.96
CA ILE A 147 -1.02 -0.41 12.30
C ILE A 147 -1.63 -1.58 11.53
N LEU A 148 -2.88 -1.90 11.85
CA LEU A 148 -3.70 -2.87 11.15
C LEU A 148 -4.69 -2.10 10.28
N ILE A 149 -4.63 -2.36 8.99
CA ILE A 149 -5.57 -1.81 8.01
C ILE A 149 -6.44 -2.99 7.58
N PRO A 150 -7.69 -3.10 8.07
CA PRO A 150 -8.61 -4.11 7.59
C PRO A 150 -8.77 -4.03 6.07
N GLY A 151 -8.93 -5.19 5.43
CA GLY A 151 -9.18 -5.24 3.99
C GLY A 151 -10.50 -4.59 3.65
N GLY A 152 -10.51 -3.75 2.63
CA GLY A 152 -11.74 -3.22 2.02
C GLY A 152 -12.36 -4.20 1.02
N ALA A 153 -13.18 -3.68 0.11
CA ALA A 153 -13.68 -4.47 -1.01
C ALA A 153 -12.50 -5.09 -1.80
N THR A 154 -12.63 -6.37 -2.18
CA THR A 154 -11.72 -7.02 -3.14
C THR A 154 -11.58 -6.11 -4.36
N ALA A 155 -10.35 -5.90 -4.83
CA ALA A 155 -10.10 -5.07 -6.00
C ALA A 155 -11.05 -5.49 -7.13
N ALA A 156 -12.02 -4.63 -7.45
CA ALA A 156 -12.59 -4.66 -8.78
C ALA A 156 -11.41 -4.44 -9.74
N THR A 157 -11.39 -5.11 -10.87
CA THR A 157 -10.39 -4.99 -11.95
C THR A 157 -10.26 -3.58 -12.56
N SER A 158 -10.79 -2.56 -11.87
CA SER A 158 -10.61 -1.15 -12.17
C SER A 158 -9.25 -0.68 -11.67
N LYS A 159 -8.57 0.09 -12.53
CA LYS A 159 -7.26 0.75 -12.34
C LYS A 159 -7.22 1.73 -11.15
N THR A 160 -7.56 1.27 -9.95
CA THR A 160 -7.31 2.00 -8.72
C THR A 160 -5.91 1.62 -8.26
N THR A 161 -4.98 2.57 -8.38
CA THR A 161 -3.60 2.40 -7.94
C THR A 161 -3.59 2.01 -6.47
N LYS A 162 -3.17 0.77 -6.16
CA LYS A 162 -2.95 0.33 -4.78
C LYS A 162 -1.93 1.28 -4.15
N VAL A 163 -2.28 1.91 -3.04
CA VAL A 163 -1.36 2.78 -2.30
C VAL A 163 -0.21 1.93 -1.78
N ASP A 164 1.01 2.32 -2.13
CA ASP A 164 2.24 1.67 -1.70
C ASP A 164 2.80 2.36 -0.46
N TYR A 165 2.42 1.87 0.73
CA TYR A 165 2.88 2.40 2.00
C TYR A 165 4.38 2.20 2.26
N SER A 166 5.06 1.33 1.50
CA SER A 166 6.51 1.11 1.68
C SER A 166 7.36 2.30 1.23
N LYS A 167 6.77 3.21 0.44
CA LYS A 167 7.42 4.43 -0.07
C LYS A 167 7.05 5.68 0.71
N MET A 168 6.25 5.54 1.77
CA MET A 168 5.81 6.64 2.62
C MET A 168 6.61 6.65 3.93
N SER A 169 6.93 7.83 4.43
CA SER A 169 7.41 8.03 5.80
C SER A 169 6.33 7.66 6.83
N TYR A 170 6.75 7.49 8.08
CA TYR A 170 5.83 7.16 9.17
C TYR A 170 4.76 8.26 9.35
N GLU A 171 5.18 9.51 9.26
CA GLU A 171 4.33 10.70 9.39
C GLU A 171 3.32 10.77 8.24
N GLU A 172 3.76 10.54 7.00
CA GLU A 172 2.85 10.48 5.83
C GLU A 172 1.82 9.36 5.95
N VAL A 173 2.22 8.19 6.47
CA VAL A 173 1.26 7.10 6.76
C VAL A 173 0.29 7.52 7.85
N CYS A 174 0.76 8.18 8.92
CA CYS A 174 -0.11 8.63 10.01
C CYS A 174 -1.13 9.66 9.54
N ASP A 175 -0.68 10.67 8.80
CA ASP A 175 -1.55 11.72 8.24
C ASP A 175 -2.58 11.12 7.28
N ARG A 176 -2.15 10.21 6.41
CA ARG A 176 -3.04 9.58 5.40
C ARG A 176 -4.13 8.70 6.03
N LEU A 177 -3.82 8.11 7.17
CA LEU A 177 -4.69 7.16 7.89
C LEU A 177 -5.36 7.76 9.12
N ASN A 178 -5.23 9.08 9.34
CA ASN A 178 -5.76 9.80 10.49
C ASN A 178 -5.32 9.22 11.85
N ILE A 179 -4.05 8.85 11.96
CA ILE A 179 -3.43 8.28 13.17
C ILE A 179 -2.73 9.41 13.93
N GLN A 180 -2.88 9.43 15.26
CA GLN A 180 -2.10 10.32 16.12
C GLN A 180 -0.69 9.72 16.32
N PRO A 181 0.39 10.38 15.90
CA PRO A 181 1.76 9.87 16.01
C PRO A 181 2.21 9.68 17.47
#